data_AF-A0A949R6W8-F1
#
_entry.id   AF-A0A949R6W8-F1
#
_cell.length_a   1.000
_cell.length_b   1.000
_cell.length_c   1.000
_cell.angle_alpha   90.00
_cell.angle_beta   90.00
_cell.angle_gamma   90.00
#
_symmetry.space_group_name_H-M   'P 1'
#
loop_
_entity.id
_entity.type
_entity.pdbx_description
1 polymer ?
#
loop_
_entity_poly.entity_id
_entity_poly.type
_entity_poly.pdbx_seq_one_letter_code
_entity_poly.pdbx_strand_id
1 'polypeptide(L)'
;MLPKGRIRRMDTFRTVDRGAQVDREGERPRGGPFPRGGRLLRPALLLVLLLVGHGMQAQRERFYIRLYGLVSEYFTGAPEKGVLVRVLRDSVPLDETVTRSNGTYEFFLDRGAVYTVWFSREDLVTKHVRIDAREIPVFPDVPFYEMDVQMTMIAWIEGGDYTVFDVPLGEALYKHSVRNLSWNVEYTERLRPRLAEAMDAYEKLARKYKPALRRRPPVDRL
;
A
#
# COMPACT_ATOMS: atom_id res chain seq x y z
N MET A 1 -41.71 -27.15 -19.13
CA MET A 1 -41.74 -28.09 -20.28
C MET A 1 -40.28 -28.44 -20.60
N LEU A 2 -39.90 -29.70 -20.40
CA LEU A 2 -38.58 -30.32 -20.67
C LEU A 2 -38.47 -30.73 -22.16
N PRO A 3 -37.28 -31.01 -22.76
CA PRO A 3 -36.40 -32.18 -22.46
C PRO A 3 -34.89 -31.79 -22.36
N LYS A 4 -33.97 -32.40 -21.60
CA LYS A 4 -33.59 -33.79 -21.20
C LYS A 4 -33.20 -34.75 -22.33
N GLY A 5 -31.89 -34.99 -22.45
CA GLY A 5 -31.27 -36.21 -22.97
C GLY A 5 -29.74 -36.06 -23.01
N ARG A 6 -28.89 -37.08 -22.82
CA ARG A 6 -29.01 -38.46 -22.33
C ARG A 6 -27.57 -38.98 -22.14
N ILE A 7 -27.41 -39.82 -21.13
CA ILE A 7 -26.22 -40.56 -20.65
C ILE A 7 -25.71 -41.63 -21.65
N ARG A 8 -24.39 -41.92 -21.65
CA ARG A 8 -23.78 -43.27 -21.82
C ARG A 8 -22.46 -43.32 -21.02
N ARG A 9 -22.41 -43.96 -19.85
CA ARG A 9 -21.96 -45.36 -19.54
C ARG A 9 -20.64 -45.82 -20.18
N MET A 10 -19.62 -45.88 -19.32
CA MET A 10 -18.77 -47.03 -18.95
C MET A 10 -18.98 -48.33 -19.75
N ASP A 11 -17.86 -48.95 -20.16
CA ASP A 11 -17.59 -50.34 -19.82
C ASP A 11 -16.08 -50.66 -19.77
N THR A 12 -15.75 -51.34 -18.68
CA THR A 12 -14.55 -52.08 -18.28
C THR A 12 -14.25 -53.30 -19.17
N PHE A 13 -12.99 -53.78 -19.19
CA PHE A 13 -12.53 -55.19 -19.02
C PHE A 13 -10.99 -55.25 -19.27
N ARG A 14 -10.15 -55.67 -18.29
CA ARG A 14 -9.58 -57.03 -18.06
C ARG A 14 -8.91 -57.64 -19.32
N THR A 15 -7.79 -58.38 -19.34
CA THR A 15 -6.80 -58.94 -18.38
C THR A 15 -5.94 -59.90 -19.25
N VAL A 16 -4.59 -59.89 -19.11
CA VAL A 16 -3.61 -61.05 -19.07
C VAL A 16 -3.66 -62.07 -20.26
N ASP A 17 -2.60 -62.59 -20.89
CA ASP A 17 -1.34 -63.20 -20.42
C ASP A 17 -0.42 -63.61 -21.60
N ARG A 18 0.87 -63.83 -21.27
CA ARG A 18 1.84 -64.86 -21.73
C ARG A 18 2.16 -65.14 -23.20
N GLY A 19 3.48 -65.23 -23.46
CA GLY A 19 4.06 -66.29 -24.30
C GLY A 19 5.50 -66.11 -24.81
N ALA A 20 6.47 -66.77 -24.14
CA ALA A 20 7.70 -67.44 -24.62
C ALA A 20 8.79 -66.64 -25.40
N GLN A 21 10.03 -66.46 -24.92
CA GLN A 21 11.16 -67.38 -24.63
C GLN A 21 12.00 -67.79 -25.86
N VAL A 22 13.29 -67.38 -25.88
CA VAL A 22 14.41 -68.17 -26.44
C VAL A 22 15.67 -67.91 -25.61
N ASP A 23 16.23 -69.00 -25.11
CA ASP A 23 17.46 -69.13 -24.34
C ASP A 23 18.73 -68.99 -25.19
N ARG A 24 19.82 -68.46 -24.62
CA ARG A 24 21.19 -68.94 -24.85
C ARG A 24 22.06 -68.75 -23.61
N GLU A 25 22.57 -69.89 -23.12
CA GLU A 25 23.61 -70.04 -22.12
C GLU A 25 24.96 -69.45 -22.58
N GLY A 26 25.80 -69.07 -21.62
CA GLY A 26 27.23 -68.86 -21.84
C GLY A 26 27.95 -68.08 -20.73
N GLU A 27 28.58 -68.83 -19.82
CA GLU A 27 29.79 -68.46 -19.06
C GLU A 27 29.72 -67.52 -17.84
N ARG A 28 30.01 -68.10 -16.67
CA ARG A 28 30.79 -67.51 -15.55
C ARG A 28 32.21 -68.13 -15.64
N PRO A 29 33.33 -67.53 -15.14
CA PRO A 29 33.42 -67.13 -13.72
C PRO A 29 34.49 -66.10 -13.26
N ARG A 30 34.42 -65.81 -11.94
CA ARG A 30 35.48 -65.36 -10.98
C ARG A 30 35.74 -63.85 -10.77
N GLY A 31 35.46 -63.43 -9.54
CA GLY A 31 36.46 -62.78 -8.66
C GLY A 31 36.51 -61.25 -8.63
N GLY A 32 36.11 -60.64 -7.51
CA GLY A 32 36.44 -59.24 -7.18
C GLY A 32 35.78 -58.77 -5.88
N PRO A 33 36.49 -58.08 -4.97
CA PRO A 33 36.11 -57.92 -3.57
C PRO A 33 35.08 -56.80 -3.36
N PHE A 34 34.27 -56.93 -2.30
CA PHE A 34 33.51 -55.82 -1.74
C PHE A 34 34.46 -54.72 -1.22
N PRO A 35 34.18 -53.43 -1.50
CA PRO A 35 34.56 -52.37 -0.58
C PRO A 35 33.34 -51.83 0.18
N ARG A 36 33.51 -51.79 1.50
CA ARG A 36 32.71 -51.03 2.47
C ARG A 36 32.87 -49.52 2.22
N GLY A 37 31.82 -48.77 2.57
CA GLY A 37 31.65 -47.35 2.29
C GLY A 37 32.63 -46.36 2.91
N GLY A 38 32.42 -45.07 2.58
CA GLY A 38 33.18 -43.98 3.18
C GLY A 38 32.92 -42.60 2.58
N ARG A 39 31.85 -41.94 3.05
CA ARG A 39 31.81 -40.49 3.35
C ARG A 39 32.19 -39.49 2.24
N LEU A 40 31.28 -39.25 1.28
CA LEU A 40 31.30 -38.04 0.44
C LEU A 40 30.08 -37.11 0.64
N LEU A 41 29.17 -37.46 1.56
CA LEU A 41 27.94 -36.69 1.79
C LEU A 41 28.10 -35.46 2.72
N ARG A 42 29.24 -35.31 3.39
CA ARG A 42 29.46 -34.22 4.38
C ARG A 42 29.84 -32.84 3.79
N PRO A 43 30.65 -32.69 2.73
CA PRO A 43 31.01 -31.36 2.23
C PRO A 43 29.87 -30.67 1.48
N ALA A 44 29.00 -31.44 0.79
CA ALA A 44 27.85 -30.88 0.07
C ALA A 44 26.79 -30.28 1.01
N LEU A 45 26.54 -30.92 2.16
CA LEU A 45 25.63 -30.42 3.18
C LEU A 45 26.16 -29.14 3.84
N LEU A 46 27.47 -29.07 4.08
CA LEU A 46 28.13 -27.87 4.61
C LEU A 46 28.08 -26.69 3.62
N LEU A 47 28.20 -26.95 2.31
CA LEU A 47 28.09 -25.91 1.28
C LEU A 47 26.66 -25.36 1.17
N VAL A 48 25.64 -26.22 1.24
CA VAL A 48 24.22 -25.82 1.26
C VAL A 48 23.90 -25.02 2.53
N LEU A 49 24.39 -25.45 3.70
CA LEU A 49 24.24 -24.70 4.95
C LEU A 49 24.95 -23.33 4.92
N LEU A 50 26.12 -23.23 4.26
CA LEU A 50 26.83 -21.97 4.08
C LEU A 50 26.09 -21.00 3.14
N LEU A 51 25.48 -21.51 2.07
CA LEU A 51 24.69 -20.72 1.12
C LEU A 51 23.35 -20.25 1.73
N VAL A 52 22.72 -21.07 2.58
CA VAL A 52 21.51 -20.68 3.33
C VAL A 52 21.83 -19.63 4.41
N GLY A 53 23.01 -19.73 5.06
CA GLY A 53 23.44 -18.76 6.09
C GLY A 53 23.70 -17.35 5.57
N HIS A 54 24.18 -17.19 4.32
CA HIS A 54 24.40 -15.88 3.71
C HIS A 54 23.11 -15.22 3.20
N GLY A 55 22.07 -15.98 2.90
CA GLY A 55 20.79 -15.45 2.42
C GLY A 55 20.02 -14.65 3.47
N MET A 56 20.25 -14.92 4.76
CA MET A 56 19.54 -14.26 5.87
C MET A 56 20.13 -12.90 6.28
N GLN A 57 21.32 -12.51 5.79
CA GLN A 57 21.91 -11.19 6.11
C GLN A 57 21.46 -10.05 5.19
N ALA A 58 20.64 -10.32 4.17
CA ALA A 58 20.22 -9.31 3.19
C ALA A 58 18.95 -8.54 3.56
N GLN A 59 18.27 -8.87 4.66
CA GLN A 59 17.12 -8.10 5.13
C GLN A 59 17.59 -6.96 6.05
N ARG A 60 18.47 -6.08 5.53
CA ARG A 60 18.58 -4.73 6.11
C ARG A 60 17.23 -4.07 5.88
N GLU A 61 16.52 -3.72 6.95
CA GLU A 61 15.32 -2.90 6.86
C GLU A 61 15.68 -1.64 6.07
N ARG A 62 15.14 -1.54 4.85
CA ARG A 62 15.35 -0.38 3.98
C ARG A 62 14.60 0.77 4.63
N PHE A 63 15.30 1.87 4.89
CA PHE A 63 14.70 3.09 5.44
C PHE A 63 13.42 3.47 4.68
N TYR A 64 12.38 3.84 5.42
CA TYR A 64 11.13 4.37 4.86
C TYR A 64 10.54 5.49 5.72
N ILE A 65 9.63 6.25 5.13
CA ILE A 65 8.76 7.19 5.84
C ILE A 65 7.35 6.61 5.78
N ARG A 66 6.79 6.28 6.94
CA ARG A 66 5.41 5.83 7.05
C ARG A 66 4.48 7.03 7.07
N LEU A 67 3.77 7.26 5.99
CA LEU A 67 2.73 8.27 5.92
C LEU A 67 1.39 7.59 6.21
N TYR A 68 0.65 8.05 7.21
CA TYR A 68 -0.66 7.50 7.52
C TYR A 68 -1.58 8.58 8.09
N GLY A 69 -2.87 8.28 8.16
CA GLY A 69 -3.83 9.16 8.82
C GLY A 69 -5.27 8.71 8.69
N LEU A 70 -6.16 9.54 9.18
CA LEU A 70 -7.61 9.41 9.02
C LEU A 70 -8.14 10.60 8.21
N VAL A 71 -9.02 10.30 7.27
CA VAL A 71 -9.84 11.30 6.59
C VAL A 71 -11.19 11.37 7.30
N SER A 72 -11.60 12.56 7.71
CA SER A 72 -12.82 12.81 8.48
C SER A 72 -13.68 13.92 7.89
N GLU A 73 -14.97 13.92 8.20
CA GLU A 73 -15.90 15.00 7.84
C GLU A 73 -15.82 16.14 8.86
N TYR A 74 -15.83 17.39 8.39
CA TYR A 74 -15.60 18.57 9.23
C TYR A 74 -16.59 18.79 10.37
N PHE A 75 -17.89 18.69 10.12
CA PHE A 75 -18.89 19.02 11.13
C PHE A 75 -19.11 17.90 12.15
N THR A 76 -18.94 16.65 11.74
CA THR A 76 -19.26 15.47 12.54
C THR A 76 -18.04 14.76 13.09
N GLY A 77 -16.87 14.96 12.49
CA GLY A 77 -15.65 14.19 12.78
C GLY A 77 -15.74 12.73 12.33
N ALA A 78 -16.81 12.33 11.65
CA ALA A 78 -17.01 10.95 11.21
C ALA A 78 -15.98 10.56 10.14
N PRO A 79 -15.50 9.31 10.13
CA PRO A 79 -14.61 8.84 9.06
C PRO A 79 -15.23 8.97 7.67
N GLU A 80 -14.44 9.43 6.71
CA GLU A 80 -14.88 9.64 5.33
C GLU A 80 -14.47 8.46 4.44
N LYS A 81 -15.46 7.78 3.86
CA LYS A 81 -15.27 6.68 2.91
C LYS A 81 -15.21 7.22 1.47
N GLY A 82 -14.41 6.59 0.61
CA GLY A 82 -14.44 6.87 -0.82
C GLY A 82 -13.63 8.10 -1.22
N VAL A 83 -12.80 8.64 -0.32
CA VAL A 83 -11.87 9.73 -0.65
C VAL A 83 -10.65 9.11 -1.31
N LEU A 84 -10.31 9.58 -2.51
CA LEU A 84 -9.08 9.24 -3.20
C LEU A 84 -7.92 10.00 -2.53
N VAL A 85 -7.00 9.25 -1.93
CA VAL A 85 -5.74 9.75 -1.41
C VAL A 85 -4.65 9.37 -2.42
N ARG A 86 -4.04 10.37 -3.05
CA ARG A 86 -3.03 10.16 -4.10
C ARG A 86 -1.71 10.80 -3.71
N VAL A 87 -0.62 10.03 -3.81
CA VAL A 87 0.74 10.49 -3.56
C VAL A 87 1.44 10.75 -4.88
N LEU A 88 2.00 11.94 -5.04
CA LEU A 88 2.91 12.30 -6.11
C LEU A 88 4.32 12.37 -5.55
N ARG A 89 5.31 11.83 -6.28
CA ARG A 89 6.74 11.98 -6.04
C ARG A 89 7.32 12.89 -7.11
N ASP A 90 7.87 14.03 -6.71
CA ASP A 90 8.42 15.04 -7.62
C ASP A 90 7.42 15.39 -8.74
N SER A 91 6.16 15.61 -8.33
CA SER A 91 5.00 15.90 -9.21
C SER A 91 4.54 14.75 -10.13
N VAL A 92 5.17 13.58 -10.08
CA VAL A 92 4.74 12.38 -10.83
C VAL A 92 3.90 11.47 -9.92
N PRO A 93 2.72 10.99 -10.33
CA PRO A 93 1.94 10.04 -9.54
C PRO A 93 2.78 8.81 -9.15
N LEU A 94 2.81 8.49 -7.87
CA LEU A 94 3.54 7.35 -7.31
C LEU A 94 2.58 6.22 -6.91
N ASP A 95 1.57 6.54 -6.11
CA ASP A 95 0.64 5.58 -5.55
C ASP A 95 -0.69 6.26 -5.17
N GLU A 96 -1.76 5.48 -5.03
CA GLU A 96 -3.06 5.97 -4.61
C GLU A 96 -3.88 4.90 -3.86
N THR A 97 -4.75 5.35 -2.97
CA THR A 97 -5.71 4.49 -2.28
C THR A 97 -7.04 5.21 -2.11
N VAL A 98 -8.11 4.45 -1.96
CA VAL A 98 -9.45 4.97 -1.67
C VAL A 98 -9.83 4.59 -0.25
N THR A 99 -10.19 5.57 0.58
CA THR A 99 -10.51 5.33 1.98
C THR A 99 -11.70 4.38 2.14
N ARG A 100 -11.60 3.45 3.10
CA ARG A 100 -12.69 2.53 3.47
C ARG A 100 -13.61 3.17 4.51
N SER A 101 -14.53 2.40 5.09
CA SER A 101 -15.50 2.89 6.09
C SER A 101 -14.86 3.46 7.36
N ASN A 102 -13.60 3.12 7.64
CA ASN A 102 -12.86 3.66 8.79
C ASN A 102 -12.05 4.91 8.43
N GLY A 103 -12.08 5.41 7.19
CA GLY A 103 -11.42 6.63 6.74
C GLY A 103 -9.89 6.59 6.73
N THR A 104 -9.26 5.48 7.10
CA THR A 104 -7.80 5.41 7.24
C THR A 104 -7.10 5.19 5.92
N TYR A 105 -5.85 5.66 5.82
CA TYR A 105 -4.95 5.39 4.71
C TYR A 105 -3.50 5.26 5.20
N GLU A 106 -2.66 4.62 4.40
CA GLU A 106 -1.23 4.40 4.70
C GLU A 106 -0.42 4.30 3.40
N PHE A 107 0.79 4.86 3.41
CA PHE A 107 1.80 4.77 2.36
C PHE A 107 3.19 4.64 2.97
N PHE A 108 4.10 4.04 2.22
CA PHE A 108 5.52 3.93 2.57
C PHE A 108 6.34 4.69 1.53
N LEU A 109 6.99 5.77 1.96
CA LEU A 109 7.72 6.68 1.08
C LEU A 109 9.23 6.51 1.27
N ASP A 110 9.97 6.78 0.20
CA ASP A 110 11.44 6.84 0.25
C ASP A 110 11.90 8.25 0.65
N ARG A 111 13.14 8.38 1.12
CA ARG A 111 13.83 9.68 1.18
C ARG A 111 14.23 10.18 -0.22
N GLY A 112 14.68 11.43 -0.30
CA GLY A 112 15.33 11.98 -1.49
C GLY A 112 14.39 12.56 -2.53
N ALA A 113 13.14 12.86 -2.18
CA ALA A 113 12.14 13.43 -3.07
C ALA A 113 11.22 14.40 -2.34
N VAL A 114 10.46 15.19 -3.10
CA VAL A 114 9.32 15.95 -2.57
C VAL A 114 8.05 15.16 -2.85
N TYR A 115 7.23 14.96 -1.83
CA TYR A 115 5.93 14.35 -1.97
C TYR A 115 4.80 15.36 -1.86
N THR A 116 3.76 15.15 -2.64
CA THR A 116 2.48 15.84 -2.49
C THR A 116 1.37 14.82 -2.31
N VAL A 117 0.60 14.97 -1.24
CA VAL A 117 -0.48 14.03 -0.89
C VAL A 117 -1.79 14.76 -1.09
N TRP A 118 -2.54 14.33 -2.10
CA TRP A 118 -3.83 14.90 -2.49
C TRP A 118 -4.98 14.09 -1.91
N PHE A 119 -6.03 14.79 -1.47
CA PHE A 119 -7.27 14.22 -0.96
C PHE A 119 -8.42 14.77 -1.80
N SER A 120 -9.15 13.88 -2.47
CA SER A 120 -10.18 14.29 -3.44
C SER A 120 -11.37 13.34 -3.46
N ARG A 121 -12.55 13.92 -3.66
CA ARG A 121 -13.81 13.25 -4.00
C ARG A 121 -14.69 14.30 -4.69
N GLU A 122 -15.54 13.90 -5.63
CA GLU A 122 -16.29 14.83 -6.49
C GLU A 122 -17.16 15.83 -5.72
N ASP A 123 -17.74 15.41 -4.60
CA ASP A 123 -18.61 16.20 -3.72
C ASP A 123 -17.85 16.96 -2.62
N LEU A 124 -16.51 16.88 -2.58
CA LEU A 124 -15.67 17.46 -1.54
C LEU A 124 -14.68 18.47 -2.12
N VAL A 125 -14.28 19.43 -1.30
CA VAL A 125 -13.18 20.35 -1.65
C VAL A 125 -11.87 19.57 -1.65
N THR A 126 -11.14 19.62 -2.76
CA THR A 126 -9.83 18.98 -2.90
C THR A 126 -8.79 19.71 -2.06
N LYS A 127 -7.96 18.94 -1.34
CA LYS A 127 -6.94 19.45 -0.42
C LYS A 127 -5.64 18.69 -0.61
N HIS A 128 -4.52 19.27 -0.19
CA HIS A 128 -3.25 18.55 -0.20
C HIS A 128 -2.29 19.02 0.89
N VAL A 129 -1.27 18.20 1.15
CA VAL A 129 -0.09 18.54 1.96
C VAL A 129 1.19 18.25 1.20
N ARG A 130 2.29 18.88 1.60
CA ARG A 130 3.61 18.68 0.99
C ARG A 130 4.60 18.14 2.02
N ILE A 131 5.40 17.15 1.62
CA ILE A 131 6.42 16.52 2.47
C ILE A 131 7.75 16.59 1.74
N ASP A 132 8.69 17.38 2.24
CA ASP A 132 10.03 17.51 1.71
C ASP A 132 10.98 16.54 2.39
N ALA A 133 11.26 15.42 1.72
CA ALA A 133 12.11 14.35 2.21
C ALA A 133 13.52 14.36 1.60
N ARG A 134 13.90 15.43 0.88
CA ARG A 134 15.18 15.51 0.15
C ARG A 134 16.38 15.54 1.09
N GLU A 135 16.28 16.29 2.17
CA GLU A 135 17.37 16.53 3.13
C GLU A 135 17.52 15.42 4.18
N ILE A 136 16.77 14.32 4.07
CA ILE A 136 16.91 13.19 4.99
C ILE A 136 18.19 12.41 4.64
N PRO A 137 19.21 12.40 5.51
CA PRO A 137 20.44 11.67 5.26
C PRO A 137 20.24 10.16 5.54
N VAL A 138 21.24 9.36 5.18
CA VAL A 138 21.26 7.95 5.54
C VAL A 138 21.71 7.82 6.99
N PHE A 139 20.83 7.34 7.85
CA PHE A 139 21.15 6.97 9.22
C PHE A 139 21.14 5.45 9.36
N PRO A 140 22.23 4.82 9.80
CA PRO A 140 22.23 3.39 10.08
C PRO A 140 21.40 3.03 11.33
N ASP A 141 21.14 4.01 12.19
CA ASP A 141 20.45 3.90 13.49
C ASP A 141 18.95 4.26 13.44
N VAL A 142 18.47 4.88 12.35
CA VAL A 142 17.06 5.28 12.21
C VAL A 142 16.41 4.42 11.12
N PRO A 143 15.55 3.45 11.48
CA PRO A 143 14.95 2.55 10.51
C PRO A 143 13.80 3.21 9.72
N PHE A 144 13.09 4.17 10.31
CA PHE A 144 12.00 4.88 9.64
C PHE A 144 11.66 6.21 10.32
N TYR A 145 10.89 7.05 9.61
CA TYR A 145 10.11 8.14 10.20
C TYR A 145 8.62 7.88 10.06
N GLU A 146 7.83 8.53 10.91
CA GLU A 146 6.37 8.51 10.83
C GLU A 146 5.85 9.91 10.54
N MET A 147 4.86 9.99 9.65
CA MET A 147 4.06 11.19 9.46
C MET A 147 2.58 10.87 9.60
N ASP A 148 2.03 11.35 10.71
CA ASP A 148 0.59 11.37 10.96
C ASP A 148 -0.03 12.60 10.28
N VAL A 149 -0.84 12.35 9.25
CA VAL A 149 -1.50 13.36 8.44
C VAL A 149 -3.02 13.17 8.53
N GLN A 150 -3.61 13.80 9.53
CA GLN A 150 -5.05 13.88 9.68
C GLN A 150 -5.62 14.86 8.65
N MET A 151 -6.66 14.46 7.91
CA MET A 151 -7.28 15.31 6.92
C MET A 151 -8.78 15.44 7.16
N THR A 152 -9.24 16.67 7.37
CA THR A 152 -10.66 16.95 7.55
C THR A 152 -11.24 17.58 6.28
N MET A 153 -12.21 16.91 5.70
CA MET A 153 -12.86 17.26 4.44
C MET A 153 -14.10 18.11 4.67
N ILE A 154 -14.36 19.00 3.71
CA ILE A 154 -15.57 19.80 3.65
C ILE A 154 -16.27 19.54 2.31
N ALA A 155 -17.60 19.58 2.34
CA ALA A 155 -18.40 19.45 1.12
C ALA A 155 -18.12 20.63 0.18
N TRP A 156 -18.13 20.35 -1.12
CA TRP A 156 -18.17 21.40 -2.11
C TRP A 156 -19.58 22.00 -2.15
N ILE A 157 -19.67 23.32 -2.05
CA ILE A 157 -20.92 24.08 -2.09
C ILE A 157 -20.77 25.16 -3.17
N GLU A 158 -21.75 25.22 -4.05
CA GLU A 158 -21.78 26.20 -5.13
C GLU A 158 -21.72 27.63 -4.58
N GLY A 159 -20.87 28.46 -5.18
CA GLY A 159 -20.62 29.84 -4.75
C GLY A 159 -19.64 29.99 -3.58
N GLY A 160 -19.03 28.90 -3.09
CA GLY A 160 -17.93 28.97 -2.12
C GLY A 160 -16.61 29.41 -2.73
N ASP A 161 -15.82 30.19 -1.98
CA ASP A 161 -14.42 30.47 -2.30
C ASP A 161 -13.51 29.43 -1.62
N TYR A 162 -12.79 28.67 -2.45
CA TYR A 162 -11.92 27.58 -2.02
C TYR A 162 -10.44 27.82 -2.36
N THR A 163 -10.08 29.03 -2.79
CA THR A 163 -8.73 29.35 -3.27
C THR A 163 -7.63 29.15 -2.21
N VAL A 164 -7.97 29.19 -0.92
CA VAL A 164 -7.03 28.88 0.16
C VAL A 164 -6.56 27.41 0.14
N PHE A 165 -7.35 26.51 -0.46
CA PHE A 165 -7.05 25.08 -0.56
C PHE A 165 -6.19 24.73 -1.78
N ASP A 166 -5.93 25.70 -2.66
CA ASP A 166 -5.03 25.55 -3.82
C ASP A 166 -3.55 25.48 -3.42
N VAL A 167 -3.22 25.88 -2.19
CA VAL A 167 -1.89 25.73 -1.59
C VAL A 167 -1.88 24.58 -0.57
N PRO A 168 -0.70 23.99 -0.25
CA PRO A 168 -0.64 22.92 0.74
C PRO A 168 -1.18 23.37 2.09
N LEU A 169 -2.03 22.57 2.74
CA LEU A 169 -2.54 22.88 4.08
C LEU A 169 -1.50 22.69 5.18
N GLY A 170 -0.46 21.92 4.89
CA GLY A 170 0.68 21.72 5.76
C GLY A 170 1.91 21.33 4.95
N GLU A 171 3.07 21.71 5.46
CA GLU A 171 4.36 21.30 4.93
C GLU A 171 5.17 20.58 6.00
N ALA A 172 5.77 19.44 5.66
CA ALA A 172 6.76 18.77 6.49
C ALA A 172 8.14 18.87 5.84
N LEU A 173 9.19 19.03 6.65
CA LEU A 173 10.58 19.06 6.20
C LEU A 173 11.50 18.45 7.24
N TYR A 174 12.65 17.95 6.80
CA TYR A 174 13.65 17.41 7.70
C TYR A 174 14.36 18.52 8.49
N LYS A 175 14.37 18.42 9.82
CA LYS A 175 15.01 19.37 10.72
C LYS A 175 16.27 18.74 11.31
N HIS A 176 17.44 19.22 10.89
CA HIS A 176 18.73 18.74 11.39
C HIS A 176 18.89 18.90 12.91
N SER A 177 18.34 19.96 13.50
CA SER A 177 18.44 20.25 14.94
C SER A 177 17.85 19.15 15.82
N VAL A 178 16.80 18.48 15.36
CA VAL A 178 16.11 17.39 16.09
C VAL A 178 16.23 16.05 15.39
N ARG A 179 17.03 15.98 14.32
CA ARG A 179 17.23 14.81 13.46
C ARG A 179 15.92 14.10 13.06
N ASN A 180 14.88 14.87 12.74
CA ASN A 180 13.54 14.32 12.47
C ASN A 180 12.86 15.00 11.29
N LEU A 181 12.00 14.26 10.60
CA LEU A 181 11.00 14.82 9.69
C LEU A 181 9.89 15.46 10.54
N SER A 182 9.58 16.73 10.30
CA SER A 182 8.68 17.48 11.18
C SER A 182 7.90 18.54 10.44
N TRP A 183 6.72 18.87 10.98
CA TRP A 183 5.89 19.95 10.45
C TRP A 183 6.61 21.31 10.48
N ASN A 184 6.43 22.06 9.40
CA ASN A 184 6.86 23.44 9.24
C ASN A 184 5.82 24.36 9.91
N VAL A 185 5.99 24.55 11.22
CA VAL A 185 5.10 25.38 12.03
C VAL A 185 5.04 26.82 11.49
N GLU A 186 6.16 27.36 11.03
CA GLU A 186 6.21 28.72 10.45
C GLU A 186 5.32 28.84 9.20
N TYR A 187 5.35 27.84 8.33
CA TYR A 187 4.45 27.79 7.17
C TYR A 187 2.99 27.77 7.62
N THR A 188 2.63 26.86 8.53
CA THR A 188 1.23 26.69 8.95
C THR A 188 0.70 27.93 9.65
N GLU A 189 1.49 28.60 10.48
CA GLU A 189 1.07 29.83 11.16
C GLU A 189 0.86 30.99 10.19
N ARG A 190 1.59 31.05 9.06
CA ARG A 190 1.31 32.03 7.99
C ARG A 190 0.00 31.74 7.25
N LEU A 191 -0.34 30.48 7.05
CA LEU A 191 -1.57 30.09 6.35
C LEU A 191 -2.81 30.23 7.24
N ARG A 192 -2.64 30.08 8.55
CA ARG A 192 -3.73 30.00 9.55
C ARG A 192 -4.78 31.11 9.45
N PRO A 193 -4.44 32.42 9.32
CA PRO A 193 -5.45 33.47 9.24
C PRO A 193 -6.34 33.34 8.00
N ARG A 194 -5.73 33.06 6.84
CA ARG A 194 -6.45 32.87 5.57
C ARG A 194 -7.35 31.65 5.62
N LEU A 195 -6.87 30.56 6.22
CA LEU A 195 -7.65 29.34 6.41
C LEU A 195 -8.83 29.59 7.35
N ALA A 196 -8.63 30.33 8.45
CA ALA A 196 -9.70 30.66 9.38
C ALA A 196 -10.80 31.52 8.73
N GLU A 197 -10.42 32.53 7.94
CA GLU A 197 -11.36 33.37 7.19
C GLU A 197 -12.18 32.55 6.17
N ALA A 198 -11.51 31.70 5.39
CA ALA A 198 -12.18 30.83 4.43
C ALA A 198 -13.14 29.84 5.10
N MET A 199 -12.76 29.30 6.25
CA MET A 199 -13.60 28.37 7.02
C MET A 199 -14.82 29.07 7.65
N ASP A 200 -14.68 30.30 8.15
CA ASP A 200 -15.81 31.09 8.64
C ASP A 200 -16.81 31.41 7.49
N ALA A 201 -16.30 31.80 6.32
CA ALA A 201 -17.12 32.00 5.13
C ALA A 201 -17.83 30.71 4.71
N TYR A 202 -17.11 29.58 4.70
CA TYR A 202 -17.67 28.27 4.41
C TYR A 202 -18.77 27.87 5.39
N GLU A 203 -18.59 28.08 6.69
CA GLU A 203 -19.60 27.72 7.69
C GLU A 203 -20.88 28.55 7.55
N LYS A 204 -20.76 29.85 7.24
CA LYS A 204 -21.90 30.71 6.93
C LYS A 204 -22.66 30.20 5.69
N LEU A 205 -21.92 29.82 4.65
CA LEU A 205 -22.48 29.25 3.43
C LEU A 205 -23.18 27.91 3.71
N ALA A 206 -22.51 26.99 4.40
CA ALA A 206 -23.04 25.68 4.76
C ALA A 206 -24.33 25.78 5.60
N ARG A 207 -24.42 26.76 6.50
CA ARG A 207 -25.64 27.02 7.29
C ARG A 207 -26.82 27.43 6.41
N LYS A 208 -26.58 28.24 5.38
CA LYS A 208 -27.60 28.65 4.39
C LYS A 208 -28.06 27.47 3.53
N TYR A 209 -27.15 26.54 3.20
CA TYR A 209 -27.41 25.39 2.32
C TYR A 209 -27.97 24.14 3.04
N LYS A 210 -27.76 23.99 4.35
CA LYS A 210 -28.25 22.84 5.16
C LYS A 210 -29.75 22.51 4.96
N PRO A 211 -30.68 23.48 4.88
CA PRO A 211 -32.09 23.19 4.60
C PRO A 211 -32.35 22.59 3.21
N ALA A 212 -31.50 22.86 2.23
CA ALA A 212 -31.62 22.36 0.86
C ALA A 212 -31.03 20.94 0.69
N LEU A 213 -29.94 20.62 1.40
CA LEU A 213 -29.32 19.29 1.39
C LEU A 213 -30.22 18.20 1.98
N ARG A 214 -31.04 18.51 2.99
CA ARG A 214 -32.05 17.57 3.54
C ARG A 214 -33.14 17.18 2.53
N ARG A 215 -33.28 17.91 1.43
CA ARG A 215 -34.31 17.69 0.40
C ARG A 215 -33.81 16.91 -0.82
N ARG A 216 -32.50 16.68 -0.95
CA ARG A 216 -31.98 15.81 -2.02
C ARG A 216 -32.17 14.34 -1.61
N PRO A 217 -32.75 13.50 -2.47
CA PRO A 217 -32.77 12.07 -2.21
C PRO A 217 -31.32 11.55 -2.12
N PRO A 218 -31.07 10.47 -1.35
CA PRO A 218 -29.75 9.84 -1.30
C PRO A 218 -29.27 9.58 -2.73
N VAL A 219 -28.02 9.95 -3.03
CA VAL A 219 -27.39 9.54 -4.29
C VAL A 219 -27.25 8.02 -4.19
N ASP A 220 -28.10 7.31 -4.92
CA ASP A 220 -28.06 5.85 -4.97
C ASP A 220 -26.67 5.40 -5.40
N ARG A 221 -26.12 4.46 -4.62
CA ARG A 221 -24.88 3.76 -4.91
C ARG A 221 -25.02 3.06 -6.26
N LEU A 222 -24.30 3.55 -7.27
CA LEU A 222 -23.91 2.75 -8.43
C LEU A 222 -22.74 1.83 -8.04
#